data_AF-H0QZN2-F1
#
_entry.id   AF-H0QZN2-F1
#
_cell.length_a   1.000
_cell.length_b   1.000
_cell.length_c   1.000
_cell.angle_alpha   90.00
_cell.angle_beta   90.00
_cell.angle_gamma   90.00
#
_symmetry.space_group_name_H-M   'P 1'
#
loop_
_entity.id
_entity.type
_entity.pdbx_description
1 polymer ?
#
loop_
_entity_poly.entity_id
_entity_poly.type
_entity_poly.pdbx_seq_one_letter_code
_entity_poly.pdbx_strand_id
1 'polypeptide(L)'
;MLAGLVVIWHLTAIPMDNQLYGLFQNYTDLKVYRAGGRTVLDGIPLYAQPVLWKLDFTYPPMAAIVFSPLAALSMTNAALTWWIATFLALVAIIVLSFRSLGYRVDVRMYWAAIFLAVAVTALEPVRTTIWLGQINIFLVLLVIADLVRRRPGAAGRWRGIGTGLAAGLKLTPGFFLIYLAASRQWRACATAAATLAATVAVGFAVIPHDAWSYWTQDVGGAQRVGRVDSPANQSVHGFLSQLMAYFDVRRYLVHQEVGPPAFDAPRWLWISAAVIVAALALWAAVGAYRTGRELLAVTIVGMTSCAVSPFAWGHHWVWFVPLLILALDAAYRGWLARRRRWWRYLALPIGLVALSFTYVYNWFGSGRHLTSDHAIALGLFMMPRYPASSWWNVPPALLYAGCYLLVLAVTVVLTLTSVHQSDLRWIAIRIRARKFRYVVHSNPKLHLAYRICVGVVGVAVLLVGFVTIPYPGPGWLIVFLGLAILASEFAWAHRVLQFARGKYDAWLDWIKRQPLWVQGLFGLATCAIVLLTLWLFGMWSMVGGWFGIDATWLASPIFD
;
A
#
# COMPACT_ATOMS: atom_id res chain seq x y z
N MET A 1 12.06 27.71 5.37
CA MET A 1 12.46 27.05 6.64
C MET A 1 12.55 25.53 6.49
N LEU A 2 11.45 24.79 6.24
CA LEU A 2 11.48 23.31 6.14
C LEU A 2 12.52 22.78 5.14
N ALA A 3 12.57 23.33 3.92
CA ALA A 3 13.58 22.97 2.93
C ALA A 3 15.02 23.13 3.45
N GLY A 4 15.30 24.21 4.20
CA GLY A 4 16.60 24.44 4.83
C GLY A 4 16.92 23.40 5.90
N LEU A 5 15.95 23.00 6.72
CA LEU A 5 16.11 21.92 7.70
C LEU A 5 16.39 20.58 7.02
N VAL A 6 15.74 20.29 5.90
CA VAL A 6 16.00 19.08 5.11
C VAL A 6 17.37 19.12 4.43
N VAL A 7 17.83 20.28 3.98
CA VAL A 7 19.21 20.43 3.50
C VAL A 7 20.18 20.16 4.64
N ILE A 8 19.98 20.74 5.82
CA ILE A 8 20.82 20.47 7.00
C ILE A 8 20.82 18.98 7.34
N TRP A 9 19.66 18.32 7.31
CA TRP A 9 19.56 16.86 7.50
C TRP A 9 20.43 16.07 6.51
N HIS A 10 20.44 16.46 5.24
CA HIS A 10 21.28 15.86 4.21
C HIS A 10 22.76 16.27 4.27
N LEU A 11 23.12 17.24 5.11
CA LEU A 11 24.51 17.60 5.36
C LEU A 11 25.04 16.91 6.63
N THR A 12 24.19 16.69 7.63
CA THR A 12 24.63 16.21 8.96
C THR A 12 24.29 14.76 9.25
N ALA A 13 23.08 14.30 8.89
CA ALA A 13 22.63 12.95 9.22
C ALA A 13 22.75 11.97 8.03
N ILE A 14 22.52 12.47 6.81
CA ILE A 14 22.58 11.69 5.57
C ILE A 14 23.39 12.46 4.53
N PRO A 15 24.74 12.48 4.62
CA PRO A 15 25.59 13.26 3.74
C PRO A 15 25.29 13.01 2.27
N MET A 16 25.10 14.08 1.49
CA MET A 16 24.66 14.00 0.09
C MET A 16 25.59 13.17 -0.80
N ASP A 17 26.88 13.17 -0.48
CA ASP A 17 27.98 12.49 -1.16
C ASP A 17 28.26 11.07 -0.62
N ASN A 18 27.49 10.58 0.35
CA ASN A 18 27.65 9.21 0.80
C ASN A 18 27.20 8.21 -0.29
N GLN A 19 28.07 7.28 -0.64
CA GLN A 19 27.83 6.31 -1.73
C GLN A 19 26.69 5.32 -1.43
N LEU A 20 26.42 5.04 -0.16
CA LEU A 20 25.53 3.96 0.29
C LEU A 20 24.16 4.47 0.74
N TYR A 21 24.11 5.68 1.27
CA TYR A 21 22.88 6.24 1.78
C TYR A 21 22.70 7.75 1.52
N GLY A 22 23.58 8.37 0.73
CA GLY A 22 23.47 9.78 0.34
C GLY A 22 22.42 10.06 -0.74
N LEU A 23 22.55 11.15 -1.48
CA LEU A 23 21.65 11.48 -2.59
C LEU A 23 22.30 11.29 -3.95
N PHE A 24 23.61 11.50 -4.05
CA PHE A 24 24.21 11.92 -5.32
C PHE A 24 25.44 11.11 -5.75
N GLN A 25 25.55 9.83 -5.41
CA GLN A 25 26.74 9.04 -5.78
C GLN A 25 26.49 7.61 -6.29
N ASN A 26 25.31 7.01 -6.09
CA ASN A 26 25.10 5.59 -6.38
C ASN A 26 24.70 5.32 -7.84
N TYR A 27 23.53 5.84 -8.24
CA TYR A 27 22.99 5.77 -9.61
C TYR A 27 22.88 4.38 -10.22
N THR A 28 22.75 3.33 -9.40
CA THR A 28 22.77 1.95 -9.89
C THR A 28 21.74 1.73 -11.00
N ASP A 29 20.51 2.24 -10.83
CA ASP A 29 19.47 2.06 -11.84
C ASP A 29 19.71 2.91 -13.09
N LEU A 30 20.21 4.14 -12.94
CA LEU A 30 20.61 4.95 -14.10
C LEU A 30 21.74 4.29 -14.90
N LYS A 31 22.70 3.64 -14.23
CA LYS A 31 23.75 2.85 -14.90
C LYS A 31 23.15 1.66 -15.64
N VAL A 32 22.18 0.95 -15.05
CA VAL A 32 21.44 -0.14 -15.70
C VAL A 32 20.66 0.37 -16.92
N TYR A 33 19.99 1.53 -16.83
CA TYR A 33 19.27 2.13 -17.95
C TYR A 33 20.21 2.48 -19.10
N ARG A 34 21.36 3.08 -18.78
CA ARG A 34 22.41 3.42 -19.75
C ARG A 34 23.00 2.17 -20.40
N ALA A 35 23.28 1.12 -19.62
CA ALA A 35 23.80 -0.14 -20.12
C ALA A 35 22.78 -0.87 -21.01
N GLY A 36 21.52 -0.97 -20.59
CA GLY A 36 20.44 -1.53 -21.43
C GLY A 36 20.26 -0.73 -22.73
N GLY A 37 20.27 0.59 -22.66
CA GLY A 37 20.26 1.44 -23.85
C GLY A 37 21.47 1.22 -24.76
N ARG A 38 22.65 0.92 -24.20
CA ARG A 38 23.86 0.60 -24.96
C ARG A 38 23.72 -0.73 -25.70
N THR A 39 23.14 -1.76 -25.09
CA THR A 39 22.90 -3.05 -25.77
C THR A 39 22.02 -2.90 -27.02
N VAL A 40 21.01 -2.01 -26.97
CA VAL A 40 20.17 -1.68 -28.12
C VAL A 40 20.99 -1.06 -29.26
N LEU A 41 21.91 -0.15 -28.94
CA LEU A 41 22.75 0.50 -29.96
C LEU A 41 23.79 -0.46 -30.56
N ASP A 42 24.32 -1.37 -29.74
CA ASP A 42 25.36 -2.31 -30.15
C ASP A 42 24.79 -3.60 -30.80
N GLY A 43 23.47 -3.77 -30.83
CA GLY A 43 22.81 -4.96 -31.37
C GLY A 43 23.06 -6.24 -30.55
N ILE A 44 23.34 -6.10 -29.26
CA ILE A 44 23.63 -7.20 -28.35
C ILE A 44 22.31 -7.63 -27.67
N PRO A 45 22.06 -8.95 -27.47
CA PRO A 45 20.84 -9.42 -26.82
C PRO A 45 20.63 -8.80 -25.42
N LEU A 46 19.54 -8.05 -25.25
CA LEU A 46 19.26 -7.24 -24.05
C LEU A 46 18.95 -8.11 -22.82
N TYR A 47 18.27 -9.24 -22.99
CA TYR A 47 17.76 -10.08 -21.90
C TYR A 47 18.54 -11.37 -21.69
N ALA A 48 19.59 -11.63 -22.49
CA ALA A 48 20.32 -12.90 -22.43
C ALA A 48 21.25 -13.01 -21.22
N GLN A 49 21.74 -11.88 -20.69
CA GLN A 49 22.69 -11.80 -19.59
C GLN A 49 22.50 -10.49 -18.80
N PRO A 50 23.03 -10.40 -17.57
CA PRO A 50 23.06 -9.15 -16.83
C PRO A 50 23.72 -8.02 -17.61
N VAL A 51 23.07 -6.86 -17.70
CA VAL A 51 23.57 -5.70 -18.45
C VAL A 51 24.61 -4.90 -17.66
N LEU A 52 24.63 -5.04 -16.33
CA LEU A 52 25.59 -4.37 -15.47
C LEU A 52 25.86 -5.21 -14.22
N TRP A 53 27.12 -5.63 -14.03
CA TRP A 53 27.53 -6.49 -12.92
C TRP A 53 26.72 -7.79 -12.83
N LYS A 54 25.76 -7.87 -11.90
CA LYS A 54 24.82 -9.00 -11.73
C LYS A 54 23.36 -8.55 -11.87
N LEU A 55 23.13 -7.36 -12.44
CA LEU A 55 21.81 -6.76 -12.58
C LEU A 55 21.29 -6.93 -14.00
N ASP A 56 20.13 -7.56 -14.11
CA ASP A 56 19.38 -7.72 -15.35
C ASP A 56 18.63 -6.44 -15.72
N PHE A 57 18.39 -6.27 -17.02
CA PHE A 57 17.42 -5.28 -17.47
C PHE A 57 16.00 -5.84 -17.33
N THR A 58 15.23 -5.30 -16.39
CA THR A 58 13.90 -5.84 -16.00
C THR A 58 12.72 -5.10 -16.63
N TYR A 59 12.98 -4.08 -17.44
CA TYR A 59 11.97 -3.20 -18.02
C TYR A 59 11.55 -3.69 -19.43
N PRO A 60 10.34 -3.32 -19.91
CA PRO A 60 9.93 -3.63 -21.27
C PRO A 60 10.91 -3.12 -22.34
N PRO A 61 10.93 -3.72 -23.55
CA PRO A 61 11.85 -3.36 -24.64
C PRO A 61 11.82 -1.87 -24.97
N MET A 62 10.63 -1.24 -24.95
CA MET A 62 10.47 0.19 -25.19
C MET A 62 11.32 1.05 -24.23
N ALA A 63 11.49 0.62 -22.97
CA ALA A 63 12.28 1.36 -22.01
C ALA A 63 13.76 1.40 -22.42
N ALA A 64 14.33 0.28 -22.87
CA ALA A 64 15.72 0.25 -23.33
C ALA A 64 15.94 1.16 -24.55
N ILE A 65 14.99 1.17 -25.49
CA ILE A 65 15.01 2.07 -26.65
C ILE A 65 15.00 3.53 -26.19
N VAL A 66 14.09 3.90 -25.27
CA VAL A 66 13.99 5.27 -24.73
C VAL A 66 15.23 5.67 -23.93
N PHE A 67 15.91 4.72 -23.30
CA PHE A 67 17.16 4.98 -22.57
C PHE A 67 18.41 4.96 -23.45
N SER A 68 18.34 4.49 -24.70
CA SER A 68 19.49 4.45 -25.63
C SER A 68 20.23 5.79 -25.78
N PRO A 69 19.59 6.99 -25.76
CA PRO A 69 20.34 8.24 -25.83
C PRO A 69 21.26 8.48 -24.62
N LEU A 70 20.96 7.90 -23.46
CA LEU A 70 21.81 8.00 -22.27
C LEU A 70 23.15 7.29 -22.48
N ALA A 71 23.20 6.28 -23.35
CA ALA A 71 24.42 5.54 -23.66
C ALA A 71 25.47 6.41 -24.37
N ALA A 72 25.03 7.47 -25.07
CA ALA A 72 25.92 8.43 -25.72
C ALA A 72 26.55 9.43 -24.74
N LEU A 73 25.98 9.60 -23.55
CA LEU A 73 26.50 10.52 -22.53
C LEU A 73 27.61 9.87 -21.70
N SER A 74 28.56 10.67 -21.22
CA SER A 74 29.41 10.27 -20.09
C SER A 74 28.55 10.02 -18.85
N MET A 75 29.02 9.20 -17.90
CA MET A 75 28.24 8.91 -16.69
C MET A 75 27.94 10.19 -15.88
N THR A 76 28.89 11.12 -15.81
CA THR A 76 28.71 12.42 -15.16
C THR A 76 27.60 13.24 -15.82
N ASN A 77 27.61 13.34 -17.15
CA ASN A 77 26.60 14.09 -17.88
C ASN A 77 25.23 13.43 -17.75
N ALA A 78 25.16 12.09 -17.83
CA ALA A 78 23.93 11.34 -17.60
C ALA A 78 23.36 11.60 -16.21
N ALA A 79 24.20 11.56 -15.16
CA ALA A 79 23.78 11.83 -13.79
C ALA A 79 23.25 13.27 -13.61
N LEU A 80 23.98 14.27 -14.11
CA LEU A 80 23.56 15.67 -14.06
C LEU A 80 22.23 15.91 -14.78
N THR A 81 22.09 15.40 -16.01
CA THR A 81 20.84 15.49 -16.77
C THR A 81 19.69 14.82 -16.02
N TRP A 82 19.93 13.64 -15.46
CA TRP A 82 18.90 12.88 -14.75
C TRP A 82 18.44 13.57 -13.47
N TRP A 83 19.34 14.21 -12.73
CA TRP A 83 18.99 15.00 -11.55
C TRP A 83 18.15 16.22 -11.90
N ILE A 84 18.59 17.01 -12.87
CA ILE A 84 17.86 18.20 -13.31
C ILE A 84 16.46 17.77 -13.74
N ALA A 85 16.34 16.71 -14.55
CA ALA A 85 15.06 16.17 -14.97
C ALA A 85 14.20 15.69 -13.79
N THR A 86 14.80 15.00 -12.80
CA THR A 86 14.11 14.50 -11.60
C THR A 86 13.53 15.64 -10.77
N PHE A 87 14.31 16.69 -10.49
CA PHE A 87 13.84 17.85 -9.72
C PHE A 87 12.81 18.67 -10.48
N LEU A 88 12.97 18.85 -11.79
CA LEU A 88 11.95 19.49 -12.64
C LEU A 88 10.65 18.69 -12.64
N ALA A 89 10.73 17.36 -12.70
CA ALA A 89 9.57 16.49 -12.61
C ALA A 89 8.88 16.55 -11.24
N LEU A 90 9.66 16.60 -10.14
CA LEU A 90 9.12 16.80 -8.79
C LEU A 90 8.37 18.12 -8.67
N VAL A 91 8.97 19.23 -9.12
CA VAL A 91 8.33 20.55 -9.13
C VAL A 91 7.04 20.50 -9.97
N ALA A 92 7.08 19.89 -11.15
CA ALA A 92 5.90 19.74 -12.00
C ALA A 92 4.79 18.92 -11.31
N ILE A 93 5.10 17.79 -10.68
CA ILE A 93 4.14 16.99 -9.91
C ILE A 93 3.50 17.83 -8.80
N ILE A 94 4.29 18.59 -8.05
CA ILE A 94 3.82 19.42 -6.95
C ILE A 94 2.88 20.52 -7.47
N VAL A 95 3.29 21.25 -8.51
CA VAL A 95 2.48 22.30 -9.14
C VAL A 95 1.17 21.73 -9.70
N LEU A 96 1.23 20.61 -10.42
CA LEU A 96 0.04 19.95 -10.98
C LEU A 96 -0.91 19.49 -9.88
N SER A 97 -0.37 18.96 -8.78
CA SER A 97 -1.15 18.53 -7.61
C SER A 97 -1.87 19.70 -6.96
N PHE A 98 -1.18 20.78 -6.60
CA PHE A 98 -1.84 21.95 -6.03
C PHE A 98 -2.82 22.62 -7.01
N ARG A 99 -2.47 22.72 -8.29
CA ARG A 99 -3.39 23.25 -9.31
C ARG A 99 -4.69 22.45 -9.36
N SER A 100 -4.62 21.12 -9.24
CA SER A 100 -5.80 20.26 -9.22
C SER A 100 -6.70 20.48 -7.98
N LEU A 101 -6.12 20.97 -6.89
CA LEU A 101 -6.82 21.34 -5.66
C LEU A 101 -7.39 22.78 -5.71
N GLY A 102 -7.23 23.48 -6.83
CA GLY A 102 -7.78 24.82 -7.06
C GLY A 102 -6.86 25.97 -6.64
N TYR A 103 -5.60 25.69 -6.31
CA TYR A 103 -4.63 26.76 -6.05
C TYR A 103 -4.22 27.45 -7.36
N ARG A 104 -3.96 28.76 -7.28
CA ARG A 104 -3.45 29.54 -8.41
C ARG A 104 -2.00 29.17 -8.67
N VAL A 105 -1.62 29.08 -9.94
CA VAL A 105 -0.24 28.82 -10.38
C VAL A 105 0.38 30.16 -10.76
N ASP A 106 1.01 30.80 -9.78
CA ASP A 106 1.78 32.04 -9.92
C ASP A 106 3.26 31.80 -9.54
N VAL A 107 4.08 32.85 -9.57
CA VAL A 107 5.50 32.77 -9.18
C VAL A 107 5.69 32.24 -7.74
N ARG A 108 4.74 32.53 -6.83
CA ARG A 108 4.82 32.08 -5.44
C ARG A 108 4.58 30.57 -5.35
N MET A 109 3.66 30.03 -6.14
CA MET A 109 3.46 28.59 -6.28
C MET A 109 4.72 27.89 -6.78
N TYR A 110 5.42 28.44 -7.78
CA TYR A 110 6.66 27.83 -8.27
C TYR A 110 7.76 27.81 -7.21
N TRP A 111 7.96 28.90 -6.47
CA TRP A 111 8.91 28.91 -5.34
C TRP A 111 8.50 27.93 -4.24
N ALA A 112 7.22 27.88 -3.87
CA ALA A 112 6.72 26.90 -2.91
C ALA A 112 6.95 25.47 -3.38
N ALA A 113 6.75 25.18 -4.67
CA ALA A 113 6.98 23.87 -5.26
C ALA A 113 8.46 23.49 -5.30
N ILE A 114 9.37 24.45 -5.59
CA ILE A 114 10.83 24.24 -5.53
C ILE A 114 11.24 23.90 -4.10
N PHE A 115 10.81 24.67 -3.11
CA PHE A 115 11.14 24.39 -1.71
C PHE A 115 10.51 23.09 -1.21
N LEU A 116 9.29 22.77 -1.65
CA LEU A 116 8.68 21.50 -1.30
C LEU A 116 9.38 20.33 -2.00
N ALA A 117 9.86 20.48 -3.24
CA ALA A 117 10.65 19.47 -3.93
C ALA A 117 11.95 19.14 -3.17
N VAL A 118 12.60 20.15 -2.59
CA VAL A 118 13.71 19.95 -1.65
C VAL A 118 13.24 19.29 -0.36
N ALA A 119 12.13 19.73 0.23
CA ALA A 119 11.66 19.15 1.49
C ALA A 119 11.27 17.67 1.37
N VAL A 120 10.68 17.26 0.24
CA VAL A 120 10.27 15.85 0.03
C VAL A 120 11.44 14.92 -0.23
N THR A 121 12.68 15.41 -0.41
CA THR A 121 13.86 14.53 -0.40
C THR A 121 14.08 13.91 0.97
N ALA A 122 13.44 14.41 2.03
CA ALA A 122 13.39 13.74 3.33
C ALA A 122 12.45 12.53 3.37
N LEU A 123 11.64 12.29 2.33
CA LEU A 123 10.83 11.09 2.21
C LEU A 123 11.66 10.00 1.53
N GLU A 124 11.75 8.82 2.13
CA GLU A 124 12.55 7.72 1.62
C GLU A 124 12.22 7.35 0.16
N PRO A 125 10.94 7.28 -0.29
CA PRO A 125 10.65 6.94 -1.68
C PRO A 125 11.26 7.93 -2.68
N VAL A 126 11.35 9.21 -2.30
CA VAL A 126 11.95 10.27 -3.12
C VAL A 126 13.47 10.23 -3.01
N ARG A 127 14.01 10.12 -1.80
CA ARG A 127 15.45 10.01 -1.54
C ARG A 127 16.07 8.86 -2.33
N THR A 128 15.50 7.67 -2.21
CA THR A 128 15.99 6.47 -2.90
C THR A 128 15.78 6.57 -4.41
N THR A 129 14.74 7.27 -4.88
CA THR A 129 14.58 7.59 -6.30
C THR A 129 15.75 8.41 -6.84
N ILE A 130 16.17 9.45 -6.13
CA ILE A 130 17.30 10.31 -6.51
C ILE A 130 18.61 9.53 -6.44
N TRP A 131 18.82 8.79 -5.35
CA TRP A 131 20.05 8.04 -5.09
C TRP A 131 20.32 6.95 -6.13
N LEU A 132 19.29 6.20 -6.53
CA LEU A 132 19.41 5.16 -7.56
C LEU A 132 19.33 5.71 -9.00
N GLY A 133 18.73 6.89 -9.19
CA GLY A 133 18.41 7.42 -10.51
C GLY A 133 17.20 6.74 -11.15
N GLN A 134 16.13 6.54 -10.39
CA GLN A 134 14.94 5.79 -10.82
C GLN A 134 13.99 6.58 -11.72
N ILE A 135 13.33 5.88 -12.65
CA ILE A 135 12.37 6.50 -13.60
C ILE A 135 11.01 6.85 -12.99
N ASN A 136 10.64 6.30 -11.82
CA ASN A 136 9.26 6.33 -11.33
C ASN A 136 8.66 7.74 -11.20
N ILE A 137 9.47 8.76 -10.92
CA ILE A 137 8.97 10.14 -10.83
C ILE A 137 8.44 10.65 -12.18
N PHE A 138 9.08 10.26 -13.29
CA PHE A 138 8.61 10.59 -14.63
C PHE A 138 7.31 9.85 -14.95
N LEU A 139 7.18 8.60 -14.49
CA LEU A 139 5.96 7.82 -14.66
C LEU A 139 4.78 8.44 -13.89
N VAL A 140 5.01 8.86 -12.64
CA VAL A 140 4.01 9.61 -11.85
C VAL A 140 3.64 10.91 -12.55
N LEU A 141 4.61 11.67 -13.06
CA LEU A 141 4.35 12.90 -13.79
C LEU A 141 3.49 12.65 -15.03
N LEU A 142 3.81 11.65 -15.84
CA LEU A 142 3.03 11.26 -17.02
C LEU A 142 1.58 10.95 -16.64
N VAL A 143 1.38 10.14 -15.60
CA VAL A 143 0.04 9.75 -15.15
C VAL A 143 -0.74 10.92 -14.56
N ILE A 144 -0.12 11.78 -13.73
CA ILE A 144 -0.77 12.96 -13.16
C ILE A 144 -1.14 13.96 -14.26
N ALA A 145 -0.22 14.26 -15.19
CA ALA A 145 -0.46 15.18 -16.30
C ALA A 145 -1.58 14.70 -17.22
N ASP A 146 -1.73 13.38 -17.37
CA ASP A 146 -2.74 12.73 -18.21
C ASP A 146 -4.11 12.60 -17.51
N LEU A 147 -4.13 12.16 -16.25
CA LEU A 147 -5.36 11.77 -15.56
C LEU A 147 -5.94 12.82 -14.63
N VAL A 148 -5.15 13.77 -14.12
CA VAL A 148 -5.64 14.80 -13.19
C VAL A 148 -6.03 16.06 -13.98
N ARG A 149 -7.33 16.34 -14.08
CA ARG A 149 -7.89 17.39 -14.96
C ARG A 149 -7.45 18.80 -14.57
N ARG A 150 -7.39 19.66 -15.59
CA ARG A 150 -7.29 21.13 -15.46
C ARG A 150 -8.64 21.79 -15.15
N ARG A 151 -9.75 21.22 -15.63
CA ARG A 151 -11.15 21.67 -15.41
C ARG A 151 -12.14 20.47 -15.52
N PRO A 152 -13.26 20.46 -14.78
CA PRO A 152 -14.33 19.48 -14.97
C PRO A 152 -14.88 19.56 -16.41
N GLY A 153 -15.06 18.41 -17.08
CA GLY A 153 -15.70 18.32 -18.41
C GLY A 153 -14.77 18.39 -19.62
N ALA A 154 -13.54 18.89 -19.49
CA ALA A 154 -12.57 18.94 -20.59
C ALA A 154 -11.80 17.60 -20.69
N ALA A 155 -12.46 16.52 -21.11
CA ALA A 155 -11.76 15.31 -21.50
C ALA A 155 -11.02 15.59 -22.82
N GLY A 156 -9.75 15.98 -22.73
CA GLY A 156 -8.92 16.16 -23.90
C GLY A 156 -8.84 14.87 -24.71
N ARG A 157 -8.87 14.97 -26.04
CA ARG A 157 -8.81 13.83 -26.98
C ARG A 157 -7.60 12.91 -26.75
N TRP A 158 -6.56 13.43 -26.09
CA TRP A 158 -5.28 12.78 -25.82
C TRP A 158 -5.19 12.10 -24.44
N ARG A 159 -6.26 12.16 -23.63
CA ARG A 159 -6.30 11.52 -22.31
C ARG A 159 -6.13 10.01 -22.46
N GLY A 160 -5.21 9.43 -21.69
CA GLY A 160 -4.81 8.03 -21.73
C GLY A 160 -3.42 7.83 -22.32
N ILE A 161 -2.90 8.76 -23.13
CA ILE A 161 -1.57 8.61 -23.75
C ILE A 161 -0.48 8.53 -22.69
N GLY A 162 -0.44 9.49 -21.76
CA GLY A 162 0.59 9.51 -20.71
C GLY A 162 0.55 8.25 -19.85
N THR A 163 -0.66 7.77 -19.52
CA THR A 163 -0.86 6.53 -18.76
C THR A 163 -0.39 5.30 -19.55
N GLY A 164 -0.72 5.21 -20.84
CA GLY A 164 -0.27 4.13 -21.71
C GLY A 164 1.24 4.11 -21.92
N LEU A 165 1.87 5.28 -22.11
CA LEU A 165 3.33 5.42 -22.17
C LEU A 165 3.98 4.97 -20.86
N ALA A 166 3.43 5.40 -19.71
CA ALA A 166 3.96 5.01 -18.41
C ALA A 166 3.91 3.48 -18.21
N ALA A 167 2.79 2.84 -18.60
CA ALA A 167 2.63 1.39 -18.58
C ALA A 167 3.55 0.65 -19.57
N GLY A 168 3.85 1.27 -20.72
CA GLY A 168 4.77 0.74 -21.73
C GLY A 168 6.24 0.83 -21.33
N LEU A 169 6.61 1.84 -20.54
CA LEU A 169 7.96 2.01 -20.00
C LEU A 169 8.21 1.15 -18.76
N LYS A 170 7.19 0.88 -17.96
CA LYS A 170 7.25 -0.02 -16.79
C LYS A 170 5.86 -0.62 -16.61
N LEU A 171 5.71 -1.92 -16.42
CA LEU A 171 4.37 -2.54 -16.41
C LEU A 171 3.46 -2.12 -15.24
N THR A 172 4.03 -1.62 -14.13
CA THR A 172 3.30 -1.30 -12.90
C THR A 172 2.11 -0.33 -13.10
N PRO A 173 2.23 0.78 -13.84
CA PRO A 173 1.11 1.66 -14.15
C PRO A 173 0.03 1.02 -15.04
N GLY A 174 0.22 -0.20 -15.57
CA GLY A 174 -0.83 -0.95 -16.26
C GLY A 174 -2.10 -1.14 -15.42
N PHE A 175 -1.98 -1.12 -14.08
CA PHE A 175 -3.12 -1.14 -13.16
C PHE A 175 -4.07 0.07 -13.36
N PHE A 176 -3.59 1.20 -13.90
CA PHE A 176 -4.44 2.34 -14.23
C PHE A 176 -5.48 2.03 -15.31
N LEU A 177 -5.24 1.08 -16.22
CA LEU A 177 -6.25 0.65 -17.20
C LEU A 177 -7.46 0.01 -16.48
N ILE A 178 -7.21 -0.80 -15.44
CA ILE A 178 -8.27 -1.40 -14.62
C ILE A 178 -9.06 -0.29 -13.91
N TYR A 179 -8.38 0.71 -13.35
CA TYR A 179 -9.03 1.88 -12.76
C TYR A 179 -9.87 2.66 -13.78
N LEU A 180 -9.35 2.91 -14.99
CA LEU A 180 -10.08 3.63 -16.04
C LEU A 180 -11.33 2.86 -16.47
N ALA A 181 -11.24 1.54 -16.62
CA ALA A 181 -12.39 0.68 -16.89
C ALA A 181 -13.41 0.70 -15.73
N ALA A 182 -12.96 0.52 -14.48
CA ALA A 182 -13.82 0.52 -13.29
C ALA A 182 -14.52 1.87 -13.05
N SER A 183 -13.85 2.97 -13.40
CA SER A 183 -14.40 4.33 -13.37
C SER A 183 -15.22 4.69 -14.63
N ARG A 184 -15.36 3.75 -15.58
CA ARG A 184 -16.09 3.89 -16.86
C ARG A 184 -15.55 4.98 -17.78
N GLN A 185 -14.26 5.25 -17.70
CA GLN A 185 -13.54 6.18 -18.57
C GLN A 185 -13.09 5.46 -19.85
N TRP A 186 -14.03 4.86 -20.59
CA TRP A 186 -13.75 3.94 -21.70
C TRP A 186 -12.85 4.52 -22.79
N ARG A 187 -13.05 5.79 -23.16
CA ARG A 187 -12.20 6.46 -24.17
C ARG A 187 -10.75 6.56 -23.69
N ALA A 188 -10.53 7.02 -22.46
CA ALA A 188 -9.19 7.10 -21.89
C ALA A 188 -8.56 5.71 -21.70
N CYS A 189 -9.36 4.72 -21.31
CA CYS A 189 -8.92 3.33 -21.21
C CYS A 189 -8.47 2.78 -22.56
N ALA A 190 -9.25 3.01 -23.62
CA ALA A 190 -8.92 2.60 -24.98
C ALA A 190 -7.68 3.33 -25.51
N THR A 191 -7.56 4.64 -25.28
CA THR A 191 -6.35 5.40 -25.63
C THR A 191 -5.12 4.86 -24.89
N ALA A 192 -5.22 4.62 -23.58
CA ALA A 192 -4.11 4.07 -22.80
C ALA A 192 -3.71 2.66 -23.27
N ALA A 193 -4.69 1.80 -23.56
CA ALA A 193 -4.45 0.47 -24.10
C ALA A 193 -3.80 0.53 -25.50
N ALA A 194 -4.27 1.41 -26.37
CA ALA A 194 -3.71 1.61 -27.71
C ALA A 194 -2.28 2.17 -27.65
N THR A 195 -2.02 3.14 -26.76
CA THR A 195 -0.67 3.67 -26.55
C THR A 195 0.26 2.62 -25.98
N LEU A 196 -0.18 1.83 -25.01
CA LEU A 196 0.57 0.68 -24.51
C LEU A 196 0.89 -0.29 -25.66
N ALA A 197 -0.11 -0.69 -26.46
CA ALA A 197 0.10 -1.57 -27.60
C ALA A 197 1.09 -0.98 -28.62
N ALA A 198 1.05 0.32 -28.86
CA ALA A 198 2.00 1.02 -29.71
C ALA A 198 3.44 0.94 -29.15
N THR A 199 3.63 1.09 -27.83
CA THR A 199 4.97 0.91 -27.22
C THR A 199 5.48 -0.52 -27.37
N VAL A 200 4.61 -1.52 -27.29
CA VAL A 200 4.95 -2.92 -27.55
C VAL A 200 5.35 -3.12 -29.01
N ALA A 201 4.56 -2.55 -29.95
CA ALA A 201 4.84 -2.63 -31.37
C ALA A 201 6.18 -1.97 -31.75
N VAL A 202 6.54 -0.84 -31.13
CA VAL A 202 7.86 -0.22 -31.29
C VAL A 202 8.97 -1.16 -30.81
N GLY A 203 8.77 -1.84 -29.67
CA GLY A 203 9.69 -2.89 -29.21
C GLY A 203 9.94 -3.97 -30.26
N PHE A 204 8.87 -4.52 -30.85
CA PHE A 204 8.98 -5.51 -31.93
C PHE A 204 9.58 -4.96 -33.22
N ALA A 205 9.37 -3.68 -33.53
CA ALA A 205 9.91 -3.06 -34.73
C ALA A 205 11.42 -2.78 -34.63
N VAL A 206 11.93 -2.46 -33.44
CA VAL A 206 13.32 -2.04 -33.23
C VAL A 206 14.22 -3.18 -32.74
N ILE A 207 13.74 -3.99 -31.78
CA ILE A 207 14.48 -5.11 -31.17
C ILE A 207 13.60 -6.37 -31.12
N PRO A 208 13.22 -6.96 -32.27
CA PRO A 208 12.21 -8.01 -32.37
C PRO A 208 12.50 -9.26 -31.53
N HIS A 209 13.76 -9.73 -31.54
CA HIS A 209 14.15 -10.92 -30.79
C HIS A 209 14.04 -10.70 -29.28
N ASP A 210 14.55 -9.58 -28.78
CA ASP A 210 14.46 -9.22 -27.37
C ASP A 210 13.01 -8.96 -26.95
N ALA A 211 12.20 -8.34 -27.82
CA ALA A 211 10.79 -8.14 -27.57
C ALA A 211 10.03 -9.48 -27.45
N TRP A 212 10.33 -10.44 -28.34
CA TRP A 212 9.77 -11.79 -28.24
C TRP A 212 10.16 -12.48 -26.93
N SER A 213 11.45 -12.45 -26.57
CA SER A 213 11.95 -13.02 -25.31
C SER A 213 11.24 -12.42 -24.10
N TYR A 214 11.13 -11.08 -24.05
CA TYR A 214 10.50 -10.36 -22.94
C TYR A 214 9.05 -10.81 -22.69
N TRP A 215 8.22 -10.78 -23.74
CA TRP A 215 6.79 -11.01 -23.61
C TRP A 215 6.41 -12.49 -23.43
N THR A 216 7.29 -13.43 -23.82
CA THR A 216 7.01 -14.86 -23.74
C THR A 216 7.62 -15.55 -22.52
N GLN A 217 8.80 -15.12 -22.07
CA GLN A 217 9.57 -15.81 -21.02
C GLN A 217 9.70 -14.98 -19.73
N ASP A 218 9.77 -13.66 -19.89
CA ASP A 218 10.46 -12.80 -18.94
C ASP A 218 9.53 -11.90 -18.13
N VAL A 219 8.30 -11.68 -18.61
CA VAL A 219 7.31 -10.74 -18.06
C VAL A 219 6.78 -11.13 -16.66
N GLY A 220 6.93 -12.41 -16.26
CA GLY A 220 6.32 -12.99 -15.06
C GLY A 220 7.26 -13.26 -13.88
N GLY A 221 8.57 -13.03 -14.01
CA GLY A 221 9.56 -13.46 -13.04
C GLY A 221 9.82 -12.47 -11.89
N ALA A 222 9.07 -12.53 -10.79
CA ALA A 222 9.30 -11.68 -9.60
C ALA A 222 10.72 -11.81 -9.02
N GLN A 223 11.32 -13.01 -9.12
CA GLN A 223 12.67 -13.28 -8.61
C GLN A 223 13.79 -12.55 -9.38
N ARG A 224 13.51 -12.03 -10.59
CA ARG A 224 14.47 -11.22 -11.36
C ARG A 224 14.68 -9.83 -10.77
N VAL A 225 13.76 -9.37 -9.93
CA VAL A 225 13.84 -8.03 -9.32
C VAL A 225 14.62 -8.08 -8.01
N GLY A 226 14.43 -9.13 -7.22
CA GLY A 226 15.11 -9.33 -5.93
C GLY A 226 14.42 -10.39 -5.08
N ARG A 227 15.01 -10.69 -3.92
CA ARG A 227 14.42 -11.62 -2.95
C ARG A 227 13.09 -11.11 -2.43
N VAL A 228 12.02 -11.89 -2.56
CA VAL A 228 10.66 -11.50 -2.18
C VAL A 228 10.57 -11.11 -0.69
N ASP A 229 11.28 -11.81 0.17
CA ASP A 229 11.38 -11.53 1.61
C ASP A 229 12.31 -10.37 1.99
N SER A 230 12.87 -9.64 1.01
CA SER A 230 13.70 -8.46 1.26
C SER A 230 12.97 -7.46 2.15
N PRO A 231 13.59 -6.92 3.21
CA PRO A 231 12.99 -5.87 4.04
C PRO A 231 12.49 -4.66 3.24
N ALA A 232 13.11 -4.42 2.09
CA ALA A 232 12.78 -3.32 1.23
C ALA A 232 11.56 -3.56 0.29
N ASN A 233 11.02 -4.78 0.26
CA ASN A 233 9.83 -5.11 -0.53
C ASN A 233 8.54 -4.72 0.21
N GLN A 234 7.95 -3.60 -0.17
CA GLN A 234 6.73 -3.05 0.42
C GLN A 234 5.45 -3.45 -0.34
N SER A 235 5.46 -4.54 -1.11
CA SER A 235 4.25 -5.14 -1.69
C SER A 235 3.53 -6.02 -0.67
N VAL A 236 2.26 -6.37 -0.94
CA VAL A 236 1.52 -7.40 -0.17
C VAL A 236 2.27 -8.73 -0.18
N HIS A 237 2.92 -9.06 -1.31
CA HIS A 237 3.73 -10.27 -1.43
C HIS A 237 4.93 -10.25 -0.48
N GLY A 238 5.64 -9.12 -0.47
CA GLY A 238 6.77 -8.88 0.42
C GLY A 238 6.36 -8.92 1.88
N PHE A 239 5.29 -8.22 2.25
CA PHE A 239 4.75 -8.22 3.61
C PHE A 239 4.47 -9.63 4.12
N LEU A 240 3.74 -10.45 3.36
CA LEU A 240 3.42 -11.82 3.75
C LEU A 240 4.69 -12.68 3.88
N SER A 241 5.60 -12.59 2.91
CA SER A 241 6.84 -13.36 2.89
C SER A 241 7.78 -12.99 4.04
N GLN A 242 7.84 -11.70 4.38
CA GLN A 242 8.61 -11.17 5.50
C GLN A 242 8.03 -11.58 6.86
N LEU A 243 6.70 -11.68 6.99
CA LEU A 243 6.09 -12.21 8.20
C LEU A 243 6.29 -13.71 8.35
N MET A 244 6.20 -14.47 7.24
CA MET A 244 6.55 -15.88 7.25
C MET A 244 8.01 -16.10 7.68
N ALA A 245 8.90 -15.19 7.27
CA ALA A 245 10.28 -15.19 7.71
C ALA A 245 10.43 -14.90 9.20
N TYR A 246 9.74 -13.87 9.69
CA TYR A 246 9.82 -13.45 11.08
C TYR A 246 9.28 -14.51 12.05
N PHE A 247 8.19 -15.20 11.70
CA PHE A 247 7.60 -16.25 12.53
C PHE A 247 8.20 -17.64 12.29
N ASP A 248 9.23 -17.75 11.45
CA ASP A 248 9.85 -18.99 10.98
C ASP A 248 8.84 -20.12 10.76
N VAL A 249 7.91 -19.89 9.81
CA VAL A 249 6.78 -20.81 9.55
C VAL A 249 7.27 -22.19 9.06
N ARG A 250 8.57 -22.35 8.75
CA ARG A 250 9.16 -23.65 8.39
C ARG A 250 9.01 -24.72 9.46
N ARG A 251 8.87 -24.33 10.73
CA ARG A 251 8.55 -25.26 11.84
C ARG A 251 7.23 -26.02 11.65
N TYR A 252 6.38 -25.57 10.72
CA TYR A 252 5.09 -26.17 10.39
C TYR A 252 5.04 -26.78 8.97
N LEU A 253 6.14 -26.77 8.21
CA LEU A 253 6.18 -27.33 6.86
C LEU A 253 6.60 -28.80 6.89
N VAL A 254 5.82 -29.66 6.23
CA VAL A 254 6.03 -31.12 6.17
C VAL A 254 7.20 -31.50 5.25
N HIS A 255 7.64 -30.61 4.34
CA HIS A 255 8.75 -30.85 3.41
C HIS A 255 9.74 -29.69 3.52
N GLN A 256 10.99 -29.98 3.87
CA GLN A 256 12.08 -29.00 3.89
C GLN A 256 12.91 -29.13 2.61
N GLU A 257 12.94 -28.06 1.80
CA GLU A 257 13.87 -27.95 0.67
C GLU A 257 15.25 -27.50 1.16
N VAL A 258 16.31 -28.08 0.60
CA VAL A 258 17.72 -27.76 0.93
C VAL A 258 18.18 -26.57 0.07
N GLY A 259 18.36 -25.40 0.69
CA GLY A 259 18.93 -24.21 0.05
C GLY A 259 18.90 -22.96 0.96
N PRO A 260 19.70 -21.90 0.69
CA PRO A 260 19.70 -20.68 1.50
C PRO A 260 18.33 -19.99 1.39
N PRO A 261 17.56 -19.90 2.48
CA PRO A 261 16.11 -19.86 2.38
C PRO A 261 15.63 -18.44 2.09
N ALA A 262 14.94 -18.24 0.97
CA ALA A 262 14.05 -17.11 0.78
C ALA A 262 12.64 -17.55 1.18
N PHE A 263 12.01 -16.82 2.09
CA PHE A 263 10.58 -17.04 2.34
C PHE A 263 9.80 -16.46 1.15
N ASP A 264 8.91 -17.26 0.60
CA ASP A 264 8.04 -16.88 -0.50
C ASP A 264 6.62 -17.29 -0.10
N ALA A 265 5.71 -16.30 -0.03
CA ALA A 265 4.35 -16.56 0.37
C ALA A 265 3.65 -17.42 -0.70
N PRO A 266 2.91 -18.49 -0.32
CA PRO A 266 2.20 -19.31 -1.28
C PRO A 266 1.32 -18.45 -2.20
N ARG A 267 1.37 -18.71 -3.51
CA ARG A 267 0.69 -17.89 -4.53
C ARG A 267 -0.77 -17.64 -4.22
N TRP A 268 -1.50 -18.64 -3.70
CA TRP A 268 -2.91 -18.50 -3.34
C TRP A 268 -3.13 -17.46 -2.23
N LEU A 269 -2.24 -17.39 -1.24
CA LEU A 269 -2.33 -16.45 -0.13
C LEU A 269 -2.05 -15.03 -0.60
N TRP A 270 -0.94 -14.86 -1.33
CA TRP A 270 -0.58 -13.55 -1.89
C TRP A 270 -1.64 -13.04 -2.86
N ILE A 271 -2.06 -13.82 -3.86
CA ILE A 271 -3.06 -13.39 -4.84
C ILE A 271 -4.38 -13.05 -4.15
N SER A 272 -4.84 -13.85 -3.20
CA SER A 272 -6.08 -13.57 -2.47
C SER A 272 -6.00 -12.25 -1.69
N ALA A 273 -4.92 -12.04 -0.94
CA ALA A 273 -4.70 -10.79 -0.21
C ALA A 273 -4.58 -9.58 -1.16
N ALA A 274 -3.82 -9.72 -2.25
CA ALA A 274 -3.65 -8.67 -3.25
C ALA A 274 -4.96 -8.31 -3.96
N VAL A 275 -5.83 -9.29 -4.27
CA VAL A 275 -7.15 -9.06 -4.85
C VAL A 275 -8.06 -8.29 -3.88
N ILE A 276 -8.04 -8.63 -2.58
CA ILE A 276 -8.82 -7.91 -1.57
C ILE A 276 -8.34 -6.45 -1.48
N VAL A 277 -7.03 -6.23 -1.39
CA VAL A 277 -6.42 -4.88 -1.36
C VAL A 277 -6.77 -4.11 -2.64
N ALA A 278 -6.63 -4.73 -3.81
CA ALA A 278 -6.96 -4.14 -5.10
C ALA A 278 -8.44 -3.73 -5.17
N ALA A 279 -9.35 -4.61 -4.76
CA ALA A 279 -10.79 -4.36 -4.82
C ALA A 279 -11.21 -3.21 -3.89
N LEU A 280 -10.74 -3.19 -2.63
CA LEU A 280 -11.03 -2.13 -1.68
C LEU A 280 -10.45 -0.79 -2.12
N ALA A 281 -9.21 -0.79 -2.63
CA ALA A 281 -8.56 0.43 -3.08
C ALA A 281 -9.17 0.96 -4.39
N LEU A 282 -9.53 0.08 -5.34
CA LEU A 282 -10.27 0.48 -6.55
C LEU A 282 -11.64 1.03 -6.19
N TRP A 283 -12.34 0.44 -5.22
CA TRP A 283 -13.61 0.97 -4.74
C TRP A 283 -13.46 2.38 -4.17
N ALA A 284 -12.45 2.60 -3.34
CA ALA A 284 -12.12 3.92 -2.79
C ALA A 284 -11.74 4.93 -3.89
N ALA A 285 -10.87 4.54 -4.82
CA ALA A 285 -10.43 5.39 -5.93
C ALA A 285 -11.57 5.77 -6.87
N VAL A 286 -12.45 4.81 -7.20
CA VAL A 286 -13.64 5.07 -8.01
C VAL A 286 -14.61 6.00 -7.27
N GLY A 287 -14.77 5.84 -5.94
CA GLY A 287 -15.54 6.77 -5.11
C GLY A 287 -14.95 8.18 -5.09
N ALA A 288 -13.64 8.30 -4.93
CA ALA A 288 -12.91 9.58 -4.99
C ALA A 288 -13.07 10.26 -6.36
N TYR A 289 -12.91 9.51 -7.46
CA TYR A 289 -13.11 10.02 -8.81
C TYR A 289 -14.54 10.55 -9.02
N ARG A 290 -15.55 9.80 -8.57
CA ARG A 290 -16.97 10.17 -8.70
C ARG A 290 -17.35 11.42 -7.90
N THR A 291 -16.60 11.73 -6.85
CA THR A 291 -16.77 12.94 -6.03
C THR A 291 -15.86 14.09 -6.49
N GLY A 292 -15.23 13.97 -7.66
CA GLY A 292 -14.37 15.00 -8.24
C GLY A 292 -12.96 15.09 -7.65
N ARG A 293 -12.57 14.15 -6.78
CA ARG A 293 -11.25 14.11 -6.13
C ARG A 293 -10.25 13.29 -6.95
N GLU A 294 -9.97 13.74 -8.17
CA GLU A 294 -9.15 12.97 -9.13
C GLU A 294 -7.71 12.73 -8.66
N LEU A 295 -7.05 13.71 -8.05
CA LEU A 295 -5.70 13.55 -7.51
C LEU A 295 -5.65 12.45 -6.44
N LEU A 296 -6.66 12.40 -5.56
CA LEU A 296 -6.78 11.33 -4.56
C LEU A 296 -7.01 9.98 -5.22
N ALA A 297 -7.90 9.89 -6.21
CA ALA A 297 -8.15 8.66 -6.94
C ALA A 297 -6.88 8.11 -7.60
N VAL A 298 -6.16 8.97 -8.34
CA VAL A 298 -4.91 8.63 -9.03
C VAL A 298 -3.82 8.23 -8.02
N THR A 299 -3.71 8.93 -6.89
CA THR A 299 -2.74 8.61 -5.83
C THR A 299 -3.02 7.25 -5.19
N ILE A 300 -4.29 6.92 -4.90
CA ILE A 300 -4.68 5.60 -4.39
C ILE A 300 -4.34 4.52 -5.40
N VAL A 301 -4.68 4.70 -6.68
CA VAL A 301 -4.40 3.72 -7.75
C VAL A 301 -2.90 3.51 -7.91
N GLY A 302 -2.13 4.59 -7.84
CA GLY A 302 -0.67 4.55 -7.87
C GLY A 302 -0.05 3.74 -6.72
N MET A 303 -0.44 4.03 -5.48
CA MET A 303 -0.03 3.22 -4.31
C MET A 303 -0.50 1.76 -4.41
N THR A 304 -1.73 1.54 -4.91
CA THR A 304 -2.27 0.19 -5.11
C THR A 304 -1.44 -0.60 -6.11
N SER A 305 -1.01 0.03 -7.21
CA SER A 305 -0.15 -0.61 -8.21
C SER A 305 1.17 -1.10 -7.62
N CYS A 306 1.70 -0.43 -6.59
CA CYS A 306 2.87 -0.86 -5.83
C CYS A 306 2.53 -1.98 -4.83
N ALA A 307 1.39 -1.87 -4.15
CA ALA A 307 0.96 -2.86 -3.17
C ALA A 307 0.67 -4.24 -3.79
N VAL A 308 0.05 -4.27 -4.98
CA VAL A 308 -0.42 -5.51 -5.61
C VAL A 308 0.58 -6.10 -6.60
N SER A 309 1.70 -5.43 -6.86
CA SER A 309 2.76 -6.00 -7.68
C SER A 309 3.42 -7.18 -6.97
N PRO A 310 4.04 -8.12 -7.73
CA PRO A 310 4.79 -9.23 -7.14
C PRO A 310 5.96 -8.78 -6.26
N PHE A 311 6.47 -7.58 -6.55
CA PHE A 311 7.57 -6.94 -5.84
C PHE A 311 7.43 -5.42 -5.94
N ALA A 312 7.66 -4.69 -4.84
CA ALA A 312 7.78 -3.23 -4.87
C ALA A 312 8.82 -2.69 -3.90
N TRP A 313 9.87 -2.04 -4.41
CA TRP A 313 10.81 -1.29 -3.59
C TRP A 313 10.20 -0.01 -3.03
N GLY A 314 10.81 0.56 -1.98
CA GLY A 314 10.39 1.83 -1.39
C GLY A 314 10.23 2.97 -2.40
N HIS A 315 11.17 3.11 -3.33
CA HIS A 315 11.15 4.13 -4.40
C HIS A 315 10.03 3.95 -5.45
N HIS A 316 9.27 2.84 -5.45
CA HIS A 316 8.03 2.72 -6.24
C HIS A 316 6.91 3.58 -5.65
N TRP A 317 6.96 3.87 -4.34
CA TRP A 317 5.94 4.57 -3.57
C TRP A 317 6.06 6.10 -3.61
N VAL A 318 6.69 6.67 -4.63
CA VAL A 318 6.77 8.13 -4.88
C VAL A 318 5.40 8.83 -4.96
N TRP A 319 4.31 8.07 -5.05
CA TRP A 319 2.93 8.50 -4.81
C TRP A 319 2.69 9.13 -3.42
N PHE A 320 3.62 8.97 -2.48
CA PHE A 320 3.60 9.70 -1.22
C PHE A 320 3.75 11.21 -1.40
N VAL A 321 4.34 11.68 -2.51
CA VAL A 321 4.42 13.11 -2.83
C VAL A 321 3.02 13.74 -3.02
N PRO A 322 2.18 13.28 -3.98
CA PRO A 322 0.82 13.80 -4.09
C PRO A 322 -0.06 13.48 -2.87
N LEU A 323 0.19 12.38 -2.15
CA LEU A 323 -0.52 12.09 -0.89
C LEU A 323 -0.20 13.12 0.21
N LEU A 324 1.07 13.51 0.35
CA LEU A 324 1.49 14.55 1.29
C LEU A 324 0.83 15.88 0.95
N ILE A 325 0.75 16.24 -0.33
CA ILE A 325 0.07 17.46 -0.78
C ILE A 325 -1.43 17.42 -0.43
N LEU A 326 -2.10 16.28 -0.65
CA LEU A 326 -3.50 16.09 -0.24
C LEU A 326 -3.68 16.22 1.29
N ALA A 327 -2.75 15.67 2.07
CA ALA A 327 -2.78 15.75 3.53
C ALA A 327 -2.54 17.18 4.04
N LEU A 328 -1.63 17.92 3.40
CA LEU A 328 -1.35 19.33 3.68
C LEU A 328 -2.55 20.23 3.32
N ASP A 329 -3.18 20.03 2.15
CA ASP A 329 -4.39 20.77 1.76
C ASP A 329 -5.55 20.50 2.73
N ALA A 330 -5.75 19.24 3.13
CA ALA A 330 -6.78 18.88 4.11
C ALA A 330 -6.54 19.57 5.47
N ALA A 331 -5.29 19.60 5.95
CA ALA A 331 -4.92 20.30 7.17
C ALA A 331 -5.13 21.82 7.05
N TYR A 332 -4.69 22.41 5.94
CA TYR A 332 -4.82 23.85 5.67
C TYR A 332 -6.28 24.29 5.60
N ARG A 333 -7.13 23.57 4.88
CA ARG A 333 -8.57 23.86 4.80
C ARG A 333 -9.28 23.64 6.14
N GLY A 334 -8.88 22.62 6.89
CA GLY A 334 -9.38 22.37 8.24
C GLY A 334 -9.09 23.53 9.19
N TRP A 335 -7.88 24.10 9.10
CA TRP A 335 -7.46 25.28 9.83
C TRP A 335 -8.24 26.53 9.42
N LEU A 336 -8.34 26.82 8.11
CA LEU A 336 -9.11 27.95 7.58
C LEU A 336 -10.58 27.92 8.01
N ALA A 337 -11.20 26.73 8.01
CA ALA A 337 -12.58 26.55 8.44
C ALA A 337 -12.79 26.68 9.97
N ARG A 338 -11.76 27.06 10.74
CA ARG A 338 -11.75 27.18 12.21
C ARG A 338 -12.37 25.98 12.92
N ARG A 339 -12.21 24.77 12.36
CA ARG A 339 -12.75 23.56 12.99
C ARG A 339 -12.06 23.38 14.33
N ARG A 340 -12.83 23.26 15.43
CA ARG A 340 -12.32 23.16 16.82
C ARG A 340 -11.28 22.04 17.03
N ARG A 341 -11.17 21.09 16.11
CA ARG A 341 -10.23 19.96 16.11
C ARG A 341 -9.38 19.89 14.82
N TRP A 342 -9.08 21.03 14.20
CA TRP A 342 -8.32 21.10 12.95
C TRP A 342 -6.94 20.44 13.04
N TRP A 343 -6.31 20.49 14.23
CA TRP A 343 -5.04 19.82 14.52
C TRP A 343 -5.09 18.31 14.28
N ARG A 344 -6.27 17.67 14.31
CA ARG A 344 -6.42 16.25 13.96
C ARG A 344 -6.10 15.99 12.48
N TYR A 345 -6.27 16.98 11.61
CA TYR A 345 -5.87 16.87 10.21
C TYR A 345 -4.34 17.01 10.03
N LEU A 346 -3.61 17.58 10.99
CA LEU A 346 -2.13 17.56 10.99
C LEU A 346 -1.57 16.17 11.28
N ALA A 347 -2.34 15.28 11.92
CA ALA A 347 -1.91 13.91 12.13
C ALA A 347 -1.66 13.16 10.81
N LEU A 348 -2.34 13.54 9.72
CA LEU A 348 -2.16 12.92 8.41
C LEU A 348 -0.78 13.21 7.79
N PRO A 349 -0.37 14.48 7.56
CA PRO A 349 0.96 14.75 7.04
C PRO A 349 2.06 14.34 8.02
N ILE A 350 1.85 14.48 9.34
CA ILE A 350 2.85 14.06 10.34
C ILE A 350 3.03 12.53 10.30
N GLY A 351 1.94 11.76 10.31
CA GLY A 351 2.00 10.30 10.24
C GLY A 351 2.62 9.81 8.94
N LEU A 352 2.27 10.44 7.81
CA LEU A 352 2.86 10.11 6.50
C LEU A 352 4.37 10.36 6.51
N VAL A 353 4.82 11.52 6.99
CA VAL A 353 6.24 11.84 7.10
C VAL A 353 6.90 10.85 8.06
N ALA A 354 6.35 10.59 9.25
CA ALA A 354 6.95 9.67 10.22
C ALA A 354 7.14 8.25 9.68
N LEU A 355 6.16 7.73 8.92
CA LEU A 355 6.23 6.39 8.34
C LEU A 355 7.15 6.30 7.11
N SER A 356 7.46 7.43 6.47
CA SER A 356 8.26 7.47 5.24
C SER A 356 9.52 8.32 5.35
N PHE A 357 9.86 8.81 6.52
CA PHE A 357 11.03 9.66 6.72
C PHE A 357 12.30 8.87 6.43
N THR A 358 13.24 9.50 5.73
CA THR A 358 14.56 8.92 5.48
C THR A 358 15.44 9.14 6.70
N TYR A 359 15.77 8.05 7.38
CA TYR A 359 16.74 8.06 8.46
C TYR A 359 17.62 6.83 8.40
N VAL A 360 18.85 6.99 8.88
CA VAL A 360 19.85 5.93 8.96
C VAL A 360 19.88 5.43 10.39
N TYR A 361 19.84 4.11 10.55
CA TYR A 361 20.05 3.49 11.85
C TYR A 361 21.32 2.63 11.85
N ASN A 362 22.21 2.91 12.80
CA ASN A 362 23.43 2.14 13.08
C ASN A 362 23.35 1.65 14.54
N TRP A 363 23.55 0.35 14.79
CA TRP A 363 23.34 -0.25 16.13
C TRP A 363 24.47 0.12 17.11
N PHE A 364 24.11 0.52 18.34
CA PHE A 364 25.06 0.78 19.44
C PHE A 364 25.78 -0.51 19.85
N GLY A 365 27.11 -0.50 19.91
CA GLY A 365 27.90 -1.66 20.34
C GLY A 365 28.13 -2.72 19.26
N SER A 366 27.97 -2.36 17.98
CA SER A 366 28.34 -3.23 16.85
C SER A 366 29.83 -3.61 16.81
N GLY A 367 30.69 -3.22 17.76
CA GLY A 367 32.13 -3.58 17.77
C GLY A 367 32.94 -2.73 16.79
N ARG A 368 34.03 -3.26 16.20
CA ARG A 368 34.90 -2.59 15.17
C ARG A 368 34.16 -1.99 13.95
N HIS A 369 32.84 -2.05 13.94
CA HIS A 369 31.88 -1.58 12.94
C HIS A 369 31.58 -0.07 13.00
N LEU A 370 32.26 0.71 13.85
CA LEU A 370 32.38 2.17 13.62
C LEU A 370 33.10 2.48 12.29
N THR A 371 33.79 1.50 11.69
CA THR A 371 34.37 1.57 10.34
C THR A 371 33.65 0.69 9.31
N SER A 372 32.44 0.18 9.59
CA SER A 372 31.70 -0.58 8.57
C SER A 372 30.98 0.36 7.63
N ASP A 373 31.40 0.37 6.37
CA ASP A 373 30.80 1.11 5.27
C ASP A 373 29.43 0.53 4.87
N HIS A 374 28.42 0.49 5.74
CA HIS A 374 27.02 0.32 5.33
C HIS A 374 26.01 0.75 6.39
N ALA A 375 24.99 1.50 5.96
CA ALA A 375 23.77 1.73 6.74
C ALA A 375 23.00 0.42 6.88
N ILE A 376 22.57 0.10 8.10
CA ILE A 376 21.83 -1.14 8.39
C ILE A 376 20.36 -1.01 8.01
N ALA A 377 19.78 0.18 8.16
CA ALA A 377 18.40 0.49 7.74
C ALA A 377 18.28 1.91 7.20
N LEU A 378 17.51 2.05 6.11
CA LEU A 378 17.14 3.33 5.50
C LEU A 378 15.62 3.51 5.56
N GLY A 379 15.17 4.35 6.48
CA GLY A 379 13.75 4.52 6.77
C GLY A 379 13.14 3.35 7.54
N LEU A 380 11.85 3.49 7.87
CA LEU A 380 11.15 2.60 8.79
C LEU A 380 11.01 1.17 8.27
N PHE A 381 10.83 1.00 6.95
CA PHE A 381 10.55 -0.29 6.35
C PHE A 381 11.76 -1.23 6.31
N MET A 382 12.96 -0.67 6.27
CA MET A 382 14.23 -1.42 6.23
C MET A 382 14.75 -1.79 7.62
N MET A 383 14.01 -1.50 8.69
CA MET A 383 14.43 -1.84 10.03
C MET A 383 14.60 -3.36 10.22
N PRO A 384 15.66 -3.80 10.93
CA PRO A 384 15.88 -5.21 11.21
C PRO A 384 14.70 -5.81 11.97
N ARG A 385 14.40 -7.06 11.65
CA ARG A 385 13.33 -7.83 12.27
C ARG A 385 13.98 -9.04 12.91
N TYR A 386 14.63 -8.82 14.04
CA TYR A 386 15.28 -9.89 14.76
C TYR A 386 14.22 -10.90 15.24
N PRO A 387 14.37 -12.19 14.95
CA PRO A 387 13.54 -13.25 15.53
C PRO A 387 13.92 -13.39 17.01
N ALA A 388 13.59 -12.38 17.82
CA ALA A 388 13.75 -12.42 19.26
C ALA A 388 12.42 -12.87 19.87
N SER A 389 12.48 -13.83 20.79
CA SER A 389 11.36 -14.58 21.37
C SER A 389 10.26 -13.72 22.02
N SER A 390 10.47 -12.42 22.23
CA SER A 390 9.54 -11.57 22.98
C SER A 390 8.43 -10.96 22.11
N TRP A 391 7.18 -11.06 22.58
CA TRP A 391 5.98 -10.54 21.92
C TRP A 391 6.02 -9.04 21.57
N TRP A 392 6.79 -8.23 22.30
CA TRP A 392 6.92 -6.79 22.05
C TRP A 392 7.67 -6.47 20.74
N ASN A 393 8.34 -7.45 20.13
CA ASN A 393 8.96 -7.31 18.81
C ASN A 393 7.97 -7.51 17.64
N VAL A 394 6.79 -8.10 17.90
CA VAL A 394 5.80 -8.38 16.86
C VAL A 394 5.19 -7.09 16.28
N PRO A 395 4.73 -6.10 17.08
CA PRO A 395 4.17 -4.88 16.52
C PRO A 395 5.18 -4.07 15.67
N PRO A 396 6.44 -3.87 16.10
CA PRO A 396 7.48 -3.28 15.25
C PRO A 396 7.71 -4.07 13.95
N ALA A 397 7.77 -5.40 13.99
CA ALA A 397 7.96 -6.22 12.79
C ALA A 397 6.82 -6.05 11.77
N LEU A 398 5.56 -6.04 12.24
CA LEU A 398 4.39 -5.76 11.41
C LEU A 398 4.45 -4.34 10.81
N LEU A 399 4.83 -3.36 11.63
CA LEU A 399 4.96 -1.98 11.20
C LEU A 399 6.08 -1.82 10.15
N TYR A 400 7.25 -2.42 10.35
CA TYR A 400 8.38 -2.32 9.42
C TYR A 400 8.07 -3.04 8.11
N ALA A 401 7.48 -4.24 8.16
CA ALA A 401 7.11 -4.97 6.94
C ALA A 401 5.99 -4.27 6.17
N GLY A 402 5.08 -3.55 6.84
CA GLY A 402 3.82 -3.09 6.27
C GLY A 402 3.54 -1.59 6.37
N CYS A 403 4.49 -0.73 6.71
CA CYS A 403 4.20 0.69 6.96
C CYS A 403 3.61 1.40 5.73
N TYR A 404 4.01 1.03 4.50
CA TYR A 404 3.46 1.64 3.29
C TYR A 404 2.10 1.08 2.92
N LEU A 405 1.89 -0.23 3.16
CA LEU A 405 0.57 -0.85 3.08
C LEU A 405 -0.40 -0.25 4.10
N LEU A 406 0.07 0.09 5.30
CA LEU A 406 -0.70 0.78 6.33
C LEU A 406 -1.14 2.18 5.86
N VAL A 407 -0.23 2.95 5.24
CA VAL A 407 -0.56 4.25 4.63
C VAL A 407 -1.66 4.10 3.58
N LEU A 408 -1.56 3.09 2.70
CA LEU A 408 -2.59 2.78 1.71
C LEU A 408 -3.93 2.41 2.40
N ALA A 409 -3.91 1.50 3.37
CA ALA A 409 -5.09 1.04 4.08
C ALA A 409 -5.82 2.20 4.79
N VAL A 410 -5.08 3.05 5.51
CA VAL A 410 -5.63 4.25 6.16
C VAL A 410 -6.22 5.20 5.11
N THR A 411 -5.52 5.44 4.00
CA THR A 411 -6.02 6.30 2.91
C THR A 411 -7.33 5.76 2.32
N VAL A 412 -7.42 4.44 2.09
CA VAL A 412 -8.61 3.75 1.59
C VAL A 412 -9.77 3.88 2.58
N VAL A 413 -9.56 3.59 3.86
CA VAL A 413 -10.59 3.68 4.90
C VAL A 413 -11.10 5.12 5.06
N LEU A 414 -10.22 6.11 5.12
CA LEU A 414 -10.61 7.52 5.20
C LEU A 414 -11.37 7.97 3.94
N THR A 415 -10.97 7.47 2.77
CA THR A 415 -11.67 7.79 1.52
C THR A 415 -13.08 7.20 1.52
N LEU A 416 -13.23 5.91 1.83
CA LEU A 416 -14.52 5.22 1.84
C LEU A 416 -15.49 5.81 2.86
N THR A 417 -15.01 6.13 4.07
CA THR A 417 -15.83 6.79 5.09
C THR A 417 -16.27 8.19 4.66
N SER A 418 -15.42 8.93 3.94
CA SER A 418 -15.79 10.27 3.43
C SER A 418 -16.74 10.23 2.22
N VAL A 419 -16.61 9.24 1.34
CA VAL A 419 -17.52 9.03 0.19
C VAL A 419 -18.90 8.58 0.65
N HIS A 420 -18.98 7.75 1.70
CA HIS A 420 -20.25 7.29 2.27
C HIS A 420 -21.14 8.44 2.75
N GLN A 421 -20.56 9.54 3.22
CA GLN A 421 -21.30 10.72 3.68
C GLN A 421 -21.84 11.61 2.55
N SER A 422 -21.40 11.40 1.29
CA SER A 422 -21.62 12.37 0.20
C SER A 422 -22.31 11.82 -1.06
N ASP A 423 -22.51 10.51 -1.19
CA ASP A 423 -22.90 9.89 -2.47
C ASP A 423 -24.40 9.50 -2.56
N LEU A 424 -25.15 10.16 -3.46
CA LEU A 424 -26.51 9.80 -3.87
C LEU A 424 -26.60 8.34 -4.41
N ARG A 425 -25.47 7.73 -4.82
CA ARG A 425 -25.43 6.32 -5.23
C ARG A 425 -25.70 5.33 -4.09
N TRP A 426 -25.46 5.68 -2.83
CA TRP A 426 -25.87 4.82 -1.71
C TRP A 426 -27.38 4.71 -1.59
N ILE A 427 -28.10 5.78 -1.95
CA ILE A 427 -29.55 5.75 -2.11
C ILE A 427 -29.92 4.82 -3.27
N ALA A 428 -29.22 4.89 -4.41
CA ALA A 428 -29.46 3.99 -5.55
C ALA A 428 -29.14 2.51 -5.27
N ILE A 429 -28.10 2.20 -4.50
CA ILE A 429 -27.79 0.84 -4.02
C ILE A 429 -28.87 0.35 -3.08
N ARG A 430 -29.34 1.20 -2.14
CA ARG A 430 -30.51 0.89 -1.31
C ARG A 430 -31.77 0.66 -2.15
N ILE A 431 -31.97 1.43 -3.22
CA ILE A 431 -33.10 1.26 -4.16
C ILE A 431 -32.96 -0.05 -4.95
N ARG A 432 -31.77 -0.41 -5.43
CA ARG A 432 -31.52 -1.70 -6.10
C ARG A 432 -31.69 -2.89 -5.15
N ALA A 433 -31.17 -2.78 -3.93
CA ALA A 433 -31.37 -3.79 -2.90
C ALA A 433 -32.86 -3.91 -2.51
N ARG A 434 -33.63 -2.82 -2.56
CA ARG A 434 -35.10 -2.82 -2.43
C ARG A 434 -35.79 -3.47 -3.63
N LYS A 435 -35.36 -3.17 -4.86
CA LYS A 435 -35.88 -3.82 -6.08
C LYS A 435 -35.59 -5.32 -6.12
N PHE A 436 -34.39 -5.73 -5.72
CA PHE A 436 -34.04 -7.15 -5.61
C PHE A 436 -34.91 -7.85 -4.58
N ARG A 437 -35.07 -7.27 -3.37
CA ARG A 437 -36.01 -7.78 -2.37
C ARG A 437 -37.44 -7.82 -2.89
N TYR A 438 -37.89 -6.82 -3.64
CA TYR A 438 -39.21 -6.84 -4.27
C TYR A 438 -39.37 -8.01 -5.27
N VAL A 439 -38.36 -8.30 -6.10
CA VAL A 439 -38.37 -9.45 -7.02
C VAL A 439 -38.36 -10.78 -6.27
N VAL A 440 -37.59 -10.88 -5.19
CA VAL A 440 -37.57 -12.08 -4.34
C VAL A 440 -38.92 -12.30 -3.65
N HIS A 441 -39.54 -11.24 -3.10
CA HIS A 441 -40.82 -11.32 -2.38
C HIS A 441 -42.04 -11.50 -3.31
N SER A 442 -41.92 -11.17 -4.60
CA SER A 442 -42.99 -11.38 -5.59
C SER A 442 -43.04 -12.82 -6.12
N ASN A 443 -42.01 -13.64 -5.89
CA ASN A 443 -42.02 -15.07 -6.22
C ASN A 443 -42.01 -15.92 -4.93
N PRO A 444 -43.09 -16.65 -4.62
CA PRO A 444 -43.22 -17.42 -3.38
C PRO A 444 -42.08 -18.43 -3.15
N LYS A 445 -41.59 -19.08 -4.20
CA LYS A 445 -40.52 -20.09 -4.11
C LYS A 445 -39.15 -19.45 -3.83
N LEU A 446 -38.85 -18.33 -4.50
CA LEU A 446 -37.62 -17.57 -4.26
C LEU A 446 -37.61 -16.90 -2.89
N HIS A 447 -38.76 -16.36 -2.46
CA HIS A 447 -38.93 -15.81 -1.11
C HIS A 447 -38.69 -16.88 -0.04
N LEU A 448 -39.25 -18.08 -0.21
CA LEU A 448 -39.03 -19.19 0.72
C LEU A 448 -37.56 -19.61 0.77
N ALA A 449 -36.93 -19.81 -0.39
CA ALA A 449 -35.51 -20.18 -0.46
C ALA A 449 -34.59 -19.12 0.14
N TYR A 450 -34.88 -17.84 -0.14
CA TYR A 450 -34.14 -16.71 0.43
C TYR A 450 -34.30 -16.63 1.94
N ARG A 451 -35.53 -16.77 2.46
CA ARG A 451 -35.83 -16.74 3.89
C ARG A 451 -35.21 -17.92 4.64
N ILE A 452 -35.16 -19.10 4.02
CA ILE A 452 -34.42 -20.26 4.55
C ILE A 452 -32.92 -19.95 4.60
N CYS A 453 -32.34 -19.42 3.53
CA CYS A 453 -30.92 -19.06 3.48
C CYS A 453 -30.55 -18.01 4.55
N VAL A 454 -31.33 -16.94 4.65
CA VAL A 454 -31.17 -15.90 5.68
C VAL A 454 -31.33 -16.50 7.09
N GLY A 455 -32.29 -17.42 7.27
CA GLY A 455 -32.48 -18.15 8.52
C GLY A 455 -31.25 -18.98 8.91
N VAL A 456 -30.74 -19.81 8.00
CA VAL A 456 -29.57 -20.67 8.22
C VAL A 456 -28.32 -19.84 8.51
N VAL A 457 -28.02 -18.86 7.65
CA VAL A 457 -26.83 -18.00 7.81
C VAL A 457 -26.94 -17.16 9.08
N GLY A 458 -28.11 -16.57 9.33
CA GLY A 458 -28.34 -15.75 10.52
C GLY A 458 -28.21 -16.55 11.82
N VAL A 459 -28.76 -17.78 11.88
CA VAL A 459 -28.63 -18.68 13.04
C VAL A 459 -27.18 -19.14 13.20
N ALA A 460 -26.49 -19.52 12.13
CA ALA A 460 -25.08 -19.93 12.21
C ALA A 460 -24.19 -18.82 12.78
N VAL A 461 -24.34 -17.59 12.27
CA VAL A 461 -23.60 -16.42 12.77
C VAL A 461 -23.97 -16.13 14.23
N LEU A 462 -25.25 -16.26 14.60
CA LEU A 462 -25.71 -16.06 15.98
C LEU A 462 -25.09 -17.09 16.94
N LEU A 463 -25.01 -18.36 16.55
CA LEU A 463 -24.38 -19.42 17.34
C LEU A 463 -22.89 -19.16 17.57
N VAL A 464 -22.15 -18.77 16.52
CA VAL A 464 -20.76 -18.32 16.65
C VAL A 464 -20.67 -17.11 17.59
N GLY A 465 -21.62 -16.18 17.50
CA GLY A 465 -21.75 -15.05 18.40
C GLY A 465 -21.88 -15.47 19.86
N PHE A 466 -22.79 -16.39 20.18
CA PHE A 466 -22.97 -16.89 21.55
C PHE A 466 -21.73 -17.56 22.11
N VAL A 467 -21.06 -18.39 21.31
CA VAL A 467 -19.78 -19.03 21.68
C VAL A 467 -18.70 -17.97 21.97
N THR A 468 -18.75 -16.82 21.30
CA THR A 468 -17.74 -15.76 21.41
C THR A 468 -18.07 -14.67 22.43
N ILE A 469 -19.24 -14.69 23.10
CA ILE A 469 -19.63 -13.72 24.15
C ILE A 469 -18.61 -13.64 25.30
N PRO A 470 -18.05 -14.75 25.82
CA PRO A 470 -17.10 -14.69 26.93
C PRO A 470 -15.81 -13.89 26.62
N TYR A 471 -15.52 -13.62 25.34
CA TYR A 471 -14.32 -12.91 24.92
C TYR A 471 -14.57 -11.39 24.80
N PRO A 472 -13.62 -10.54 25.25
CA PRO A 472 -13.74 -9.08 25.21
C PRO A 472 -13.81 -8.57 23.77
N GLY A 473 -14.93 -7.95 23.39
CA GLY A 473 -15.04 -7.12 22.19
C GLY A 473 -15.85 -7.70 21.01
N PRO A 474 -15.52 -8.88 20.44
CA PRO A 474 -16.14 -9.34 19.19
C PRO A 474 -17.44 -10.14 19.38
N GLY A 475 -17.66 -10.81 20.52
CA GLY A 475 -18.81 -11.71 20.68
C GLY A 475 -20.16 -11.04 20.53
N TRP A 476 -20.37 -9.92 21.23
CA TRP A 476 -21.58 -9.11 21.10
C TRP A 476 -21.76 -8.52 19.69
N LEU A 477 -20.68 -8.14 19.01
CA LEU A 477 -20.73 -7.68 17.62
C LEU A 477 -21.24 -8.78 16.68
N ILE A 478 -20.77 -10.01 16.86
CA ILE A 478 -21.19 -11.17 16.07
C ILE A 478 -22.64 -11.55 16.39
N VAL A 479 -23.05 -11.49 17.66
CA VAL A 479 -24.46 -11.68 18.06
C VAL A 479 -25.36 -10.63 17.40
N PHE A 480 -24.98 -9.34 17.44
CA PHE A 480 -25.74 -8.28 16.78
C PHE A 480 -25.74 -8.42 15.26
N LEU A 481 -24.66 -8.92 14.66
CA LEU A 481 -24.59 -9.21 13.23
C LEU A 481 -25.54 -10.35 12.85
N GLY A 482 -25.53 -11.46 13.60
CA GLY A 482 -26.44 -12.59 13.40
C GLY A 482 -27.91 -12.17 13.54
N LEU A 483 -28.23 -11.41 14.60
CA LEU A 483 -29.56 -10.83 14.79
C LEU A 483 -29.92 -9.83 13.68
N ALA A 484 -28.99 -9.03 13.18
CA ALA A 484 -29.24 -8.09 12.08
C ALA A 484 -29.51 -8.81 10.75
N ILE A 485 -28.82 -9.92 10.49
CA ILE A 485 -29.09 -10.79 9.35
C ILE A 485 -30.49 -11.40 9.48
N LEU A 486 -30.85 -11.98 10.63
CA LEU A 486 -32.19 -12.52 10.85
C LEU A 486 -33.28 -11.44 10.80
N ALA A 487 -33.01 -10.26 11.35
CA ALA A 487 -33.94 -9.12 11.35
C ALA A 487 -34.22 -8.56 9.94
N SER A 488 -33.48 -9.00 8.92
CA SER A 488 -33.78 -8.64 7.53
C SER A 488 -35.06 -9.30 7.02
N GLU A 489 -35.41 -10.50 7.51
CA GLU A 489 -36.56 -11.28 7.05
C GLU A 489 -37.52 -11.73 8.18
N PHE A 490 -37.09 -11.68 9.44
CA PHE A 490 -37.87 -12.13 10.59
C PHE A 490 -38.18 -10.98 11.55
N ALA A 491 -39.46 -10.60 11.64
CA ALA A 491 -39.90 -9.49 12.49
C ALA A 491 -39.65 -9.72 13.99
N TRP A 492 -39.68 -10.98 14.46
CA TRP A 492 -39.32 -11.31 15.84
C TRP A 492 -37.84 -11.00 16.12
N ALA A 493 -36.93 -11.29 15.18
CA ALA A 493 -35.51 -11.02 15.32
C ALA A 493 -35.22 -9.52 15.36
N HIS A 494 -36.00 -8.72 14.64
CA HIS A 494 -35.92 -7.25 14.72
C HIS A 494 -36.26 -6.73 16.12
N ARG A 495 -37.33 -7.26 16.74
CA ARG A 495 -37.70 -6.91 18.13
C ARG A 495 -36.63 -7.32 19.13
N VAL A 496 -36.07 -8.52 18.98
CA VAL A 496 -34.98 -9.03 19.82
C VAL A 496 -33.72 -8.18 19.66
N LEU A 497 -33.35 -7.80 18.43
CA LEU A 497 -32.19 -6.94 18.17
C LEU A 497 -32.33 -5.57 18.85
N GLN A 498 -33.50 -4.92 18.72
CA GLN A 498 -33.76 -3.64 19.36
C GLN A 498 -33.70 -3.73 20.88
N PHE A 499 -34.33 -4.77 21.45
CA PHE A 499 -34.29 -5.04 22.89
C PHE A 499 -32.86 -5.29 23.39
N ALA A 500 -32.12 -6.18 22.73
CA ALA A 500 -30.75 -6.55 23.10
C ALA A 500 -29.81 -5.34 23.00
N ARG A 501 -29.92 -4.55 21.93
CA ARG A 501 -29.13 -3.32 21.76
C ARG A 501 -29.45 -2.30 22.86
N GLY A 502 -30.73 -2.08 23.17
CA GLY A 502 -31.13 -1.17 24.24
C GLY A 502 -30.60 -1.58 25.61
N LYS A 503 -30.61 -2.87 25.93
CA LYS A 503 -30.02 -3.39 27.17
C LYS A 503 -28.49 -3.28 27.18
N TYR A 504 -27.83 -3.55 26.07
CA TYR A 504 -26.38 -3.43 25.94
C TYR A 504 -25.90 -1.98 26.08
N ASP A 505 -26.56 -1.05 25.39
CA ASP A 505 -26.25 0.39 25.47
C ASP A 505 -26.48 0.91 26.90
N ALA A 506 -27.58 0.52 27.56
CA ALA A 506 -27.85 0.88 28.95
C ALA A 506 -26.80 0.32 29.93
N TRP A 507 -26.36 -0.92 29.71
CA TRP A 507 -25.31 -1.55 30.53
C TRP A 507 -23.94 -0.90 30.32
N LEU A 508 -23.56 -0.61 29.08
CA LEU A 508 -22.32 0.11 28.75
C LEU A 508 -22.30 1.50 29.37
N ASP A 509 -23.42 2.23 29.29
CA ASP A 509 -23.53 3.56 29.87
C ASP A 509 -23.50 3.50 31.41
N TRP A 510 -24.07 2.46 32.01
CA TRP A 510 -23.93 2.20 33.44
C TRP A 510 -22.48 1.92 33.83
N ILE A 511 -21.76 1.07 33.09
CA ILE A 511 -20.33 0.75 33.33
C ILE A 511 -19.48 2.01 33.25
N LYS A 512 -19.67 2.84 32.21
CA LYS A 512 -18.90 4.08 32.03
C LYS A 512 -19.09 5.07 33.17
N ARG A 513 -20.23 5.01 33.88
CA ARG A 513 -20.54 5.84 35.06
C ARG A 513 -19.96 5.27 36.35
N GLN A 514 -19.48 4.02 36.36
CA GLN A 514 -18.89 3.42 37.56
C GLN A 514 -17.48 3.96 37.82
N PRO A 515 -17.02 3.98 39.08
CA PRO A 515 -15.66 4.35 39.43
C PRO A 515 -14.63 3.40 38.80
N LEU A 516 -13.41 3.92 38.56
CA LEU A 516 -12.34 3.22 37.83
C LEU A 516 -12.01 1.84 38.38
N TRP A 517 -12.16 1.61 39.69
CA TRP A 517 -11.89 0.30 40.30
C TRP A 517 -12.94 -0.76 39.91
N VAL A 518 -14.21 -0.38 39.74
CA VAL A 518 -15.27 -1.29 39.25
C VAL A 518 -15.03 -1.62 37.79
N GLN A 519 -14.69 -0.62 36.97
CA GLN A 519 -14.31 -0.83 35.58
C GLN A 519 -13.07 -1.74 35.47
N GLY A 520 -12.09 -1.51 36.35
CA GLY A 520 -10.90 -2.35 36.49
C GLY A 520 -11.24 -3.79 36.87
N LEU A 521 -12.20 -4.00 37.79
CA LEU A 521 -12.63 -5.34 38.22
C LEU A 521 -13.34 -6.10 37.10
N PHE A 522 -14.20 -5.45 36.32
CA PHE A 522 -14.77 -6.03 35.10
C PHE A 522 -13.70 -6.34 34.05
N GLY A 523 -12.72 -5.44 33.87
CA GLY A 523 -11.57 -5.66 33.00
C GLY A 523 -10.76 -6.88 33.42
N LEU A 524 -10.44 -7.00 34.71
CA LEU A 524 -9.70 -8.13 35.28
C LEU A 524 -10.46 -9.45 35.16
N ALA A 525 -11.76 -9.47 35.47
CA ALA A 525 -12.60 -10.65 35.30
C ALA A 525 -12.63 -11.11 33.83
N THR A 526 -12.72 -10.16 32.90
CA THR A 526 -12.70 -10.46 31.46
C THR A 526 -11.34 -10.99 31.03
N CYS A 527 -10.25 -10.39 31.50
CA CYS A 527 -8.90 -10.92 31.28
C CYS A 527 -8.76 -12.35 31.84
N ALA A 528 -9.24 -12.63 33.04
CA ALA A 528 -9.17 -13.96 33.64
C ALA A 528 -9.89 -15.02 32.79
N ILE A 529 -11.08 -14.71 32.27
CA ILE A 529 -11.83 -15.60 31.37
C ILE A 529 -11.04 -15.88 30.08
N VAL A 530 -10.44 -14.84 29.47
CA VAL A 530 -9.62 -15.01 28.26
C VAL A 530 -8.41 -15.89 28.54
N LEU A 531 -7.67 -15.60 29.62
CA LEU A 531 -6.48 -16.36 30.00
C LEU A 531 -6.82 -17.82 30.28
N LEU A 532 -7.91 -18.08 31.01
CA LEU A 532 -8.40 -19.43 31.28
C LEU A 532 -8.78 -20.16 29.97
N THR A 533 -9.46 -19.48 29.06
CA THR A 533 -9.90 -20.11 27.80
C THR A 533 -8.72 -20.44 26.90
N LEU A 534 -7.74 -19.53 26.80
CA LEU A 534 -6.48 -19.81 26.12
C LEU A 534 -5.77 -21.04 26.73
N TRP A 535 -5.87 -21.22 28.06
CA TRP A 535 -5.26 -22.35 28.76
C TRP A 535 -5.95 -23.66 28.43
N LEU A 536 -7.28 -23.68 28.52
CA LEU A 536 -8.10 -24.81 28.11
C LEU A 536 -7.91 -25.20 26.64
N PHE A 537 -7.60 -24.27 25.74
CA PHE A 537 -7.32 -24.59 24.32
C PHE A 537 -5.86 -24.91 23.99
N GLY A 538 -5.01 -25.09 25.01
CA GLY A 538 -3.61 -25.47 24.81
C GLY A 538 -2.74 -24.34 24.27
N MET A 539 -3.25 -23.11 24.19
CA MET A 539 -2.44 -21.98 23.74
C MET A 539 -1.29 -21.67 24.69
N TRP A 540 -1.43 -21.93 25.99
CA TRP A 540 -0.34 -21.72 26.94
C TRP A 540 0.79 -22.73 26.78
N SER A 541 0.48 -24.00 26.50
CA SER A 541 1.47 -25.02 26.13
C SER A 541 2.14 -24.70 24.80
N MET A 542 1.37 -24.30 23.79
CA MET A 542 1.90 -23.85 22.50
C MET A 542 2.84 -22.65 22.66
N VAL A 543 2.44 -21.66 23.47
CA VAL A 543 3.24 -20.47 23.78
C VAL A 543 4.47 -20.85 24.61
N GLY A 544 4.33 -21.71 25.63
CA GLY A 544 5.43 -22.26 26.43
C GLY A 544 6.50 -22.92 25.56
N GLY A 545 6.08 -23.70 24.57
CA GLY A 545 6.96 -24.30 23.57
C GLY A 545 7.71 -23.29 22.70
N TRP A 546 7.15 -22.09 22.44
CA TRP A 546 7.89 -21.01 21.77
C TRP A 546 9.03 -20.43 22.62
N PHE A 547 8.94 -20.59 23.94
CA PHE A 547 9.92 -20.12 24.91
C PHE A 547 10.79 -21.25 25.48
N GLY A 548 10.62 -22.50 25.04
CA GLY A 548 11.31 -23.67 25.60
C GLY A 548 10.94 -23.95 27.06
N ILE A 549 9.74 -23.54 27.48
CA ILE A 549 9.22 -23.74 28.84
C ILE A 549 8.29 -24.94 28.81
N ASP A 550 8.83 -26.11 29.15
CA ASP A 550 8.07 -27.33 29.33
C ASP A 550 7.61 -27.43 30.79
N ALA A 551 6.54 -26.70 31.11
CA ALA A 551 5.92 -26.74 32.44
C ALA A 551 4.54 -27.39 32.36
N THR A 552 4.31 -28.41 33.19
CA THR A 552 3.07 -29.21 33.19
C THR A 552 1.81 -28.40 33.45
N TRP A 553 1.92 -27.26 34.16
CA TRP A 553 0.78 -26.37 34.40
C TRP A 553 0.38 -25.52 33.19
N LEU A 554 1.20 -25.43 32.14
CA LEU A 554 0.85 -24.77 30.85
C LEU A 554 0.05 -25.71 29.93
N ALA A 555 0.10 -27.01 30.20
CA ALA A 555 -0.61 -28.04 29.46
C ALA A 555 -2.13 -27.85 29.61
N SER A 556 -2.86 -28.14 28.54
CA SER A 556 -4.31 -27.98 28.59
C SER A 556 -4.91 -29.21 29.23
N PRO A 557 -5.78 -29.06 30.24
CA PRO A 557 -6.49 -30.20 30.82
C PRO A 557 -7.48 -30.87 29.84
N ILE A 558 -7.69 -30.32 28.64
CA ILE A 558 -8.56 -30.87 27.59
C ILE A 558 -7.76 -31.66 26.54
N PHE A 559 -6.51 -31.25 26.26
CA PHE A 559 -5.72 -31.76 25.14
C PHE A 559 -4.48 -32.56 25.57
N ASP A 560 -4.36 -32.87 26.87
CA ASP A 560 -3.32 -33.74 27.44
C ASP A 560 -3.48 -35.21 27.01
#